data_AF-A0A9D7U5Q7-F1
#
_entry.id   AF-A0A9D7U5Q7-F1
#
_cell.length_a   1.000
_cell.length_b   1.000
_cell.length_c   1.000
_cell.angle_alpha   90.00
_cell.angle_beta   90.00
_cell.angle_gamma   90.00
#
_symmetry.space_group_name_H-M   'P 1'
#
loop_
_entity.id
_entity.type
_entity.pdbx_description
1 polymer ?
#
loop_
_entity_poly.entity_id
_entity_poly.type
_entity_poly.pdbx_seq_one_letter_code
_entity_poly.pdbx_strand_id
1 'polypeptide(L)'
;MKTTTPAAALYESMEYLIQNSFSKMRLITRFTADPLREIQAVIRSNDVGKEILLIERGEDNPEAMEEMRDYLRLCSMRSQQVVLHDLLEKRYALRPFGWPEEESLLLIARLYVLGEVTLIMDSAPILIDRVYEAITTPVKRRKIIVRRREAADPKVIQTARNLGNQLFGEMGPDGEDGLTSFLCKKLREWQIAMRGYKHYSEPGRYPGADDLSTSLGLIDQLVLNSDSRKFLEKFNGLESELLHTSECFHKIDHFFRKQKPAWDRLRSSFESFRVNQLELEREVGSREALKRMTEILGDPQPYSFVKEAESLISAVKSVNDRLLDQRRVDVASLVGTQIERLEKALNGASVDATFKADLLTLLNRLIARIKSEESLAHLTQCSQEATNEYDVAIKQLEKHLEEKGRPIKKQRVVVPAIVWKSGYIETNADIEKFLEQLRTEMESAILMGERIEIR
;
A
#
# COMPACT_ATOMS: atom_id res chain seq x y z
N MET A 1 9.63 91.06 23.54
CA MET A 1 8.67 90.78 22.45
C MET A 1 9.47 90.49 21.19
N LYS A 2 9.67 89.22 20.83
CA LYS A 2 10.34 88.89 19.57
C LYS A 2 9.33 89.14 18.44
N THR A 3 9.68 89.98 17.48
CA THR A 3 8.88 90.26 16.29
C THR A 3 8.87 89.03 15.39
N THR A 4 7.98 88.09 15.69
CA THR A 4 7.69 86.96 14.80
C THR A 4 6.99 87.51 13.57
N THR A 5 7.54 87.29 12.37
CA THR A 5 6.87 87.65 11.12
C THR A 5 5.49 86.98 11.07
N PRO A 6 4.46 87.58 10.45
CA PRO A 6 3.12 86.97 10.38
C PRO A 6 3.13 85.53 9.85
N ALA A 7 4.05 85.23 8.91
CA ALA A 7 4.26 83.88 8.40
C ALA A 7 4.80 82.92 9.48
N ALA A 8 5.83 83.30 10.24
CA ALA A 8 6.38 82.46 11.30
C ALA A 8 5.38 82.20 12.43
N ALA A 9 4.55 83.19 12.79
CA ALA A 9 3.50 83.02 13.78
C ALA A 9 2.38 82.08 13.27
N LEU A 10 2.06 82.14 11.98
CA LEU A 10 1.14 81.20 11.34
C LEU A 10 1.70 79.78 11.33
N TYR A 11 2.98 79.59 10.97
CA TYR A 11 3.64 78.28 11.01
C TYR A 11 3.66 77.69 12.42
N GLU A 12 4.04 78.48 13.43
CA GLU A 12 4.06 78.05 14.84
C GLU A 12 2.65 77.68 15.33
N SER A 13 1.63 78.45 14.93
CA SER A 13 0.22 78.16 15.25
C SER A 13 -0.28 76.88 14.55
N MET A 14 0.12 76.66 13.29
CA MET A 14 -0.22 75.46 12.52
C MET A 14 0.48 74.23 13.08
N GLU A 15 1.76 74.35 13.43
CA GLU A 15 2.53 73.28 14.06
C GLU A 15 1.95 72.91 15.43
N TYR A 16 1.61 73.90 16.25
CA TYR A 16 0.91 73.66 17.52
C TYR A 16 -0.45 72.98 17.31
N LEU A 17 -1.23 73.41 16.31
CA LEU A 17 -2.50 72.77 15.99
C LEU A 17 -2.33 71.31 15.54
N ILE A 18 -1.31 71.03 14.71
CA ILE A 18 -0.98 69.68 14.23
C ILE A 18 -0.54 68.80 15.40
N GLN A 19 0.39 69.27 16.24
CA GLN A 19 0.90 68.53 17.40
C GLN A 19 -0.20 68.19 18.41
N ASN A 20 -1.16 69.10 18.63
CA ASN A 20 -2.29 68.86 19.54
C ASN A 20 -3.42 68.03 18.92
N SER A 21 -3.67 68.18 17.61
CA SER A 21 -4.74 67.44 16.92
C SER A 21 -4.33 66.02 16.56
N PHE A 22 -3.04 65.79 16.32
CA PHE A 22 -2.45 64.53 15.88
C PHE A 22 -1.32 64.10 16.83
N SER A 23 -1.66 63.93 18.12
CA SER A 23 -0.70 63.59 19.17
C SER A 23 0.08 62.28 18.95
N LYS A 24 -0.43 61.39 18.09
CA LYS A 24 0.18 60.10 17.73
C LYS A 24 0.88 60.10 16.36
N MET A 25 0.94 61.23 15.66
CA MET A 25 1.68 61.35 14.40
C MET A 25 3.17 61.02 14.57
N ARG A 26 3.75 61.44 15.69
CA ARG A 26 5.16 61.25 16.05
C ARG A 26 5.63 59.80 16.20
N LEU A 27 4.71 58.83 16.25
CA LEU A 27 5.05 57.41 16.35
C LEU A 27 5.75 56.90 15.09
N ILE A 28 5.51 57.55 13.94
CA ILE A 28 6.32 57.37 12.74
C ILE A 28 7.46 58.40 12.82
N THR A 29 8.66 57.90 13.12
CA THR A 29 9.86 58.73 13.32
C THR A 29 10.72 58.80 12.07
N ARG A 30 10.72 57.73 11.27
CA ARG A 30 11.44 57.63 9.99
C ARG A 30 10.43 57.44 8.87
N PHE A 31 10.39 58.41 7.96
CA PHE A 31 9.63 58.32 6.72
C PHE A 31 10.51 57.71 5.62
N THR A 32 9.94 56.79 4.87
CA THR A 32 10.64 56.12 3.78
C THR A 32 10.55 56.98 2.52
N ALA A 33 11.66 57.16 1.81
CA ALA A 33 11.69 58.00 0.61
C ALA A 33 10.81 57.44 -0.54
N ASP A 34 10.72 56.12 -0.65
CA ASP A 34 9.85 55.42 -1.60
C ASP A 34 9.17 54.22 -0.88
N PRO A 35 8.03 54.45 -0.21
CA PRO A 35 7.35 53.42 0.56
C PRO A 35 6.90 52.22 -0.27
N LEU A 36 6.45 52.42 -1.51
CA LEU A 36 5.98 51.33 -2.37
C LEU A 36 7.12 50.38 -2.77
N ARG A 37 8.28 50.93 -3.12
CA ARG A 37 9.48 50.12 -3.40
C ARG A 37 9.93 49.34 -2.16
N GLU A 38 9.88 49.96 -0.98
CA GLU A 38 10.24 49.30 0.27
C GLU A 38 9.26 48.17 0.63
N ILE A 39 7.95 48.39 0.49
CA ILE A 39 6.93 47.35 0.66
C ILE A 39 7.23 46.15 -0.25
N GLN A 40 7.60 46.41 -1.51
CA GLN A 40 7.98 45.35 -2.44
C GLN A 40 9.24 44.61 -2.00
N ALA A 41 10.23 45.34 -1.49
CA ALA A 41 11.49 44.77 -1.02
C ALA A 41 11.29 43.88 0.21
N VAL A 42 10.54 44.36 1.21
CA VAL A 42 10.22 43.63 2.45
C VAL A 42 9.47 42.33 2.16
N ILE A 43 8.42 42.38 1.34
CA ILE A 43 7.63 41.18 1.00
C ILE A 43 8.47 40.16 0.21
N ARG A 44 9.33 40.63 -0.70
CA ARG A 44 10.17 39.75 -1.53
C ARG A 44 11.36 39.15 -0.79
N SER A 45 11.98 39.91 0.11
CA SER A 45 13.07 39.39 0.94
C SER A 45 12.55 38.32 1.90
N ASN A 46 11.34 38.53 2.45
CA ASN A 46 10.69 37.64 3.42
C ASN A 46 11.65 37.18 4.53
N ASP A 47 12.56 38.08 4.93
CA ASP A 47 13.65 37.80 5.85
C ASP A 47 13.28 38.31 7.24
N VAL A 48 12.69 37.41 8.04
CA VAL A 48 12.26 37.68 9.41
C VAL A 48 13.43 38.18 10.27
N GLY A 49 14.63 37.62 10.09
CA GLY A 49 15.80 37.97 10.89
C GLY A 49 16.29 39.39 10.62
N LYS A 50 16.26 39.81 9.35
CA LYS A 50 16.59 41.18 8.95
C LYS A 50 15.60 42.19 9.55
N GLU A 51 14.29 41.93 9.47
CA GLU A 51 13.26 42.85 10.00
C GLU A 51 13.33 42.97 11.52
N ILE A 52 13.55 41.87 12.25
CA ILE A 52 13.75 41.92 13.71
C ILE A 52 14.94 42.82 14.07
N LEU A 53 16.06 42.66 13.37
CA LEU A 53 17.27 43.44 13.62
C LEU A 53 17.10 44.94 13.28
N LEU A 54 16.33 45.28 12.24
CA LEU A 54 16.01 46.67 11.91
C LEU A 54 15.07 47.32 12.94
N ILE A 55 14.12 46.55 13.47
CA ILE A 55 13.24 46.98 14.57
C ILE A 55 14.04 47.22 15.86
N GLU A 56 14.94 46.31 16.23
CA GLU A 56 15.83 46.46 17.40
C GLU A 56 16.73 47.68 17.31
N ARG A 57 17.17 48.04 16.09
CA ARG A 57 17.96 49.25 15.81
C ARG A 57 17.11 50.52 15.73
N GLY A 58 15.79 50.41 15.85
CA GLY A 58 14.86 51.55 15.76
C GLY A 58 14.74 52.13 14.35
N GLU A 59 15.10 51.39 13.31
CA GLU A 59 15.05 51.86 11.93
C GLU A 59 13.65 51.73 11.31
N ASP A 60 12.83 50.83 11.87
CA ASP A 60 11.53 50.44 11.33
C ASP A 60 10.33 50.87 12.18
N ASN A 61 10.43 52.03 12.85
CA ASN A 61 9.35 52.64 13.64
C ASN A 61 8.70 51.67 14.66
N PRO A 62 9.48 51.16 15.65
CA PRO A 62 9.00 50.16 16.61
C PRO A 62 7.75 50.60 17.39
N GLU A 63 7.63 51.88 17.72
CA GLU A 63 6.46 52.40 18.45
C GLU A 63 5.17 52.38 17.62
N ALA A 64 5.26 52.67 16.31
CA ALA A 64 4.12 52.59 15.40
C ALA A 64 3.69 51.14 15.14
N MET A 65 4.68 50.23 15.04
CA MET A 65 4.42 48.78 14.95
C MET A 65 3.69 48.28 16.20
N GLU A 66 4.11 48.69 17.39
CA GLU A 66 3.50 48.26 18.64
C GLU A 66 2.06 48.77 18.79
N GLU A 67 1.78 50.02 18.43
CA GLU A 67 0.39 50.53 18.41
C GLU A 67 -0.49 49.71 17.45
N MET A 68 0.05 49.30 16.30
CA MET A 68 -0.69 48.49 15.33
C MET A 68 -0.95 47.08 15.85
N ARG A 69 0.03 46.46 16.54
CA ARG A 69 -0.14 45.19 17.24
C ARG A 69 -1.23 45.27 18.31
N ASP A 70 -1.19 46.30 19.15
CA ASP A 70 -2.17 46.50 20.22
C ASP A 70 -3.59 46.68 19.68
N TYR A 71 -3.74 47.46 18.60
CA TYR A 71 -5.03 47.62 17.94
C TYR A 71 -5.57 46.30 17.39
N LEU A 72 -4.73 45.52 16.71
CA LEU A 72 -5.11 44.21 16.17
C LEU A 72 -5.44 43.22 17.28
N ARG A 73 -4.71 43.26 18.41
CA ARG A 73 -4.98 42.48 19.61
C ARG A 73 -6.35 42.82 20.20
N LEU A 74 -6.66 44.10 20.40
CA LEU A 74 -7.97 44.54 20.92
C LEU A 74 -9.12 44.14 19.99
N CYS A 75 -8.94 44.29 18.67
CA CYS A 75 -9.94 43.85 17.70
C CYS A 75 -10.15 42.33 17.75
N SER A 76 -9.07 41.56 17.85
CA SER A 76 -9.13 40.10 17.99
C SER A 76 -9.87 39.67 19.27
N MET A 77 -9.61 40.32 20.41
CA MET A 77 -10.31 40.04 21.67
C MET A 77 -11.82 40.34 21.59
N ARG A 78 -12.21 41.33 20.79
CA ARG A 78 -13.62 41.68 20.55
C ARG A 78 -14.27 40.89 19.41
N SER A 79 -13.56 39.94 18.81
CA SER A 79 -13.99 39.23 17.59
C SER A 79 -14.39 40.17 16.44
N GLN A 80 -13.75 41.35 16.39
CA GLN A 80 -14.00 42.36 15.38
C GLN A 80 -13.11 42.11 14.17
N GLN A 81 -13.70 42.01 12.98
CA GLN A 81 -12.94 41.92 11.72
C GLN A 81 -12.30 43.28 11.39
N VAL A 82 -11.03 43.23 10.97
CA VAL A 82 -10.28 44.41 10.56
C VAL A 82 -10.12 44.39 9.04
N VAL A 83 -10.81 45.28 8.35
CA VAL A 83 -10.66 45.46 6.89
C VAL A 83 -9.48 46.39 6.63
N LEU A 84 -8.59 46.01 5.71
CA LEU A 84 -7.37 46.78 5.41
C LEU A 84 -7.68 48.23 5.03
N HIS A 85 -8.67 48.45 4.16
CA HIS A 85 -9.12 49.79 3.79
C HIS A 85 -9.53 50.65 4.99
N ASP A 86 -10.31 50.09 5.93
CA ASP A 86 -10.79 50.82 7.10
C ASP A 86 -9.65 51.09 8.09
N LEU A 87 -8.67 50.19 8.17
CA LEU A 87 -7.46 50.39 8.96
C LEU A 87 -6.65 51.61 8.45
N LEU A 88 -6.50 51.73 7.13
CA LEU A 88 -5.73 52.81 6.52
C LEU A 88 -6.49 54.14 6.59
N GLU A 89 -7.71 54.20 6.05
CA GLU A 89 -8.44 55.47 5.89
C GLU A 89 -9.17 55.95 7.15
N LYS A 90 -9.75 55.03 7.93
CA LYS A 90 -10.63 55.41 9.07
C LYS A 90 -9.91 55.39 10.40
N ARG A 91 -8.81 54.66 10.52
CA ARG A 91 -8.05 54.55 11.77
C ARG A 91 -6.77 55.39 11.74
N TYR A 92 -5.83 55.08 10.84
CA TYR A 92 -4.50 55.70 10.87
C TYR A 92 -4.39 57.01 10.09
N ALA A 93 -5.23 57.25 9.08
CA ALA A 93 -5.27 58.55 8.39
C ALA A 93 -5.96 59.66 9.19
N LEU A 94 -6.77 59.32 10.20
CA LEU A 94 -7.52 60.28 11.02
C LEU A 94 -6.81 60.62 12.34
N ARG A 95 -7.34 61.63 13.06
CA ARG A 95 -6.87 61.99 14.41
C ARG A 95 -7.05 60.79 15.36
N PRO A 96 -6.07 60.48 16.23
CA PRO A 96 -4.88 61.27 16.57
C PRO A 96 -3.62 60.94 15.75
N PHE A 97 -3.68 60.14 14.69
CA PHE A 97 -2.51 59.61 13.98
C PHE A 97 -2.10 60.46 12.78
N GLY A 98 -2.98 60.60 11.77
CA GLY A 98 -2.68 61.34 10.55
C GLY A 98 -1.52 60.75 9.73
N TRP A 99 -1.32 59.43 9.80
CA TRP A 99 -0.25 58.75 9.10
C TRP A 99 -0.54 58.66 7.59
N PRO A 100 0.48 58.80 6.73
CA PRO A 100 0.34 58.50 5.31
C PRO A 100 -0.13 57.06 5.09
N GLU A 101 -0.97 56.86 4.07
CA GLU A 101 -1.49 55.53 3.73
C GLU A 101 -0.36 54.53 3.45
N GLU A 102 0.65 54.96 2.70
CA GLU A 102 1.75 54.10 2.26
C GLU A 102 2.65 53.66 3.42
N GLU A 103 2.89 54.53 4.41
CA GLU A 103 3.63 54.18 5.62
C GLU A 103 2.85 53.20 6.48
N SER A 104 1.53 53.39 6.62
CA SER A 104 0.66 52.45 7.33
C SER A 104 0.61 51.09 6.63
N LEU A 105 0.68 51.08 5.29
CA LEU A 105 0.75 49.87 4.47
C LEU A 105 2.09 49.14 4.64
N LEU A 106 3.20 49.89 4.77
CA LEU A 106 4.51 49.34 5.06
C LEU A 106 4.57 48.66 6.43
N LEU A 107 3.96 49.25 7.46
CA LEU A 107 3.84 48.59 8.77
C LEU A 107 3.08 47.25 8.67
N ILE A 108 2.00 47.20 7.90
CA ILE A 108 1.26 45.94 7.66
C ILE A 108 2.10 44.92 6.89
N ALA A 109 2.86 45.35 5.88
CA ALA A 109 3.75 44.47 5.13
C ALA A 109 4.84 43.87 6.04
N ARG A 110 5.39 44.66 6.96
CA ARG A 110 6.35 44.19 7.97
C ARG A 110 5.72 43.19 8.94
N LEU A 111 4.55 43.51 9.51
CA LEU A 111 3.82 42.58 10.38
C LEU A 111 3.48 41.27 9.67
N TYR A 112 3.21 41.33 8.36
CA TYR A 112 2.95 40.14 7.55
C TYR A 112 4.20 39.28 7.37
N VAL A 113 5.35 39.90 7.06
CA VAL A 113 6.65 39.19 6.92
C VAL A 113 7.11 38.61 8.26
N LEU A 114 6.88 39.31 9.37
CA LEU A 114 7.13 38.80 10.73
C LEU A 114 6.21 37.62 11.11
N GLY A 115 5.21 37.29 10.28
CA GLY A 115 4.26 36.22 10.54
C GLY A 115 3.25 36.56 11.64
N GLU A 116 3.13 37.82 12.04
CA GLU A 116 2.21 38.26 13.10
C GLU A 116 0.78 38.52 12.59
N VAL A 117 0.62 38.71 11.27
CA VAL A 117 -0.68 38.88 10.62
C VAL A 117 -0.81 38.00 9.39
N THR A 118 -2.04 37.54 9.13
CA THR A 118 -2.43 36.87 7.90
C THR A 118 -3.42 37.75 7.15
N LEU A 119 -3.20 37.91 5.86
CA LEU A 119 -4.09 38.65 4.97
C LEU A 119 -5.02 37.66 4.27
N ILE A 120 -6.32 37.87 4.42
CA ILE A 120 -7.36 36.99 3.86
C ILE A 120 -8.17 37.79 2.84
N MET A 121 -8.33 37.26 1.63
CA MET A 121 -9.16 37.83 0.57
C MET A 121 -10.06 36.71 0.01
N ASP A 122 -11.34 37.01 -0.19
CA ASP A 122 -12.32 36.03 -0.70
C ASP A 122 -12.36 34.70 0.11
N SER A 123 -12.24 34.81 1.44
CA SER A 123 -12.20 33.68 2.39
C SER A 123 -10.96 32.77 2.33
N ALA A 124 -9.91 33.15 1.59
CA ALA A 124 -8.64 32.41 1.53
C ALA A 124 -7.45 33.30 1.92
N PRO A 125 -6.41 32.76 2.57
CA PRO A 125 -5.15 33.48 2.78
C PRO A 125 -4.50 33.86 1.44
N ILE A 126 -3.95 35.07 1.35
CA ILE A 126 -3.24 35.54 0.15
C ILE A 126 -1.84 34.92 0.13
N LEU A 127 -1.44 34.31 -1.00
CA LEU A 127 -0.07 33.81 -1.19
C LEU A 127 0.93 34.96 -1.23
N ILE A 128 2.12 34.77 -0.65
CA ILE A 128 3.16 35.80 -0.53
C ILE A 128 3.45 36.54 -1.84
N ASP A 129 3.53 35.82 -2.97
CA ASP A 129 3.80 36.40 -4.30
C ASP A 129 2.73 37.39 -4.77
N ARG A 130 1.51 37.27 -4.26
CA ARG A 130 0.36 38.11 -4.61
C ARG A 130 0.07 39.18 -3.57
N VAL A 131 0.75 39.16 -2.42
CA VAL A 131 0.49 40.11 -1.32
C VAL A 131 0.75 41.54 -1.78
N TYR A 132 1.91 41.80 -2.41
CA TYR A 132 2.27 43.15 -2.88
C TYR A 132 1.19 43.75 -3.79
N GLU A 133 0.77 43.01 -4.82
CA GLU A 133 -0.27 43.46 -5.75
C GLU A 133 -1.63 43.66 -5.04
N ALA A 134 -1.96 42.77 -4.10
CA ALA A 134 -3.23 42.82 -3.37
C ALA A 134 -3.34 44.05 -2.46
N ILE A 135 -2.30 44.34 -1.67
CA ILE A 135 -2.33 45.45 -0.70
C ILE A 135 -2.12 46.81 -1.36
N THR A 136 -1.41 46.88 -2.49
CA THR A 136 -1.19 48.15 -3.22
C THR A 136 -2.39 48.57 -4.09
N THR A 137 -3.29 47.66 -4.48
CA THR A 137 -4.44 47.98 -5.33
C THR A 137 -5.62 48.51 -4.49
N PRO A 138 -6.05 49.79 -4.61
CA PRO A 138 -7.08 50.38 -3.74
C PRO A 138 -8.42 49.62 -3.72
N VAL A 139 -8.87 49.13 -4.89
CA VAL A 139 -10.13 48.37 -5.01
C VAL A 139 -10.07 47.04 -4.23
N LYS A 140 -8.90 46.39 -4.19
CA LYS A 140 -8.72 45.12 -3.47
C LYS A 140 -8.64 45.31 -1.96
N ARG A 141 -8.12 46.45 -1.48
CA ARG A 141 -7.99 46.76 -0.02
C ARG A 141 -9.29 46.62 0.76
N ARG A 142 -10.45 46.88 0.13
CA ARG A 142 -11.78 46.73 0.75
C ARG A 142 -12.20 45.27 0.99
N LYS A 143 -11.58 44.33 0.28
CA LYS A 143 -11.84 42.88 0.36
C LYS A 143 -10.82 42.14 1.22
N ILE A 144 -9.78 42.82 1.69
CA ILE A 144 -8.71 42.22 2.47
C ILE A 144 -9.02 42.36 3.96
N ILE A 145 -9.08 41.24 4.65
CA ILE A 145 -9.21 41.15 6.09
C ILE A 145 -7.80 40.91 6.67
N VAL A 146 -7.38 41.79 7.58
CA VAL A 146 -6.16 41.64 8.37
C VAL A 146 -6.52 40.85 9.62
N ARG A 147 -6.02 39.62 9.73
CA ARG A 147 -6.22 38.79 10.92
C ARG A 147 -4.90 38.68 11.67
N ARG A 148 -4.92 38.91 12.98
CA ARG A 148 -3.77 38.56 13.83
C ARG A 148 -3.53 37.05 13.76
N ARG A 149 -2.27 36.68 13.56
CA ARG A 149 -1.80 35.29 13.65
C ARG A 149 -1.29 35.08 15.06
N GLU A 150 -1.77 34.01 15.69
CA GLU A 150 -1.17 33.53 16.93
C GLU A 150 0.04 32.68 16.53
N ALA A 151 1.24 33.17 16.81
CA ALA A 151 2.45 32.37 16.64
C ALA A 151 2.41 31.16 17.57
N ALA A 152 2.96 30.04 17.12
CA ALA A 152 3.17 28.89 17.97
C ALA A 152 4.18 29.23 19.08
N ASP A 153 3.98 28.68 20.29
CA ASP A 153 4.97 28.76 21.35
C ASP A 153 6.31 28.19 20.83
N PRO A 154 7.45 28.86 21.03
CA PRO A 154 8.76 28.33 20.67
C PRO A 154 9.00 26.89 21.15
N LYS A 155 8.42 26.49 22.29
CA LYS A 155 8.45 25.12 22.78
C LYS A 155 7.72 24.14 21.84
N VAL A 156 6.55 24.51 21.31
CA VAL A 156 5.78 23.69 20.36
C VAL A 156 6.59 23.47 19.08
N ILE A 157 7.24 24.54 18.59
CA ILE A 157 8.11 24.47 17.40
C ILE A 157 9.28 23.52 17.65
N GLN A 158 9.97 23.66 18.79
CA GLN A 158 11.12 22.81 19.11
C GLN A 158 10.73 21.34 19.32
N THR A 159 9.60 21.06 19.98
CA THR A 159 9.09 19.69 20.13
C THR A 159 8.75 19.08 18.78
N ALA A 160 8.07 19.81 17.90
CA ALA A 160 7.72 19.33 16.56
C ALA A 160 8.96 19.08 15.70
N ARG A 161 9.98 19.92 15.85
CA ARG A 161 11.27 19.74 15.17
C ARG A 161 11.99 18.48 15.64
N ASN A 162 12.02 18.24 16.94
CA ASN A 162 12.62 17.04 17.52
C ASN A 162 11.87 15.77 17.07
N LEU A 163 10.55 15.79 17.12
CA LEU A 163 9.70 14.69 16.64
C LEU A 163 9.90 14.44 15.14
N GLY A 164 9.92 15.50 14.33
CA GLY A 164 10.23 15.40 12.90
C GLY A 164 11.59 14.75 12.62
N ASN A 165 12.62 15.10 13.40
CA ASN A 165 13.93 14.47 13.29
C ASN A 165 13.91 12.98 13.69
N GLN A 166 13.13 12.60 14.71
CA GLN A 166 12.97 11.19 15.09
C GLN A 166 12.26 10.39 14.00
N LEU A 167 11.22 10.96 13.37
CA LEU A 167 10.41 10.28 12.35
C LEU A 167 11.13 10.17 11.00
N PHE A 168 11.87 11.21 10.60
CA PHE A 168 12.42 11.33 9.24
C PHE A 168 13.95 11.31 9.17
N GLY A 169 14.65 11.37 10.31
CA GLY A 169 16.12 11.40 10.37
C GLY A 169 16.75 12.70 9.87
N GLU A 170 15.95 13.74 9.64
CA GLU A 170 16.39 15.04 9.12
C GLU A 170 15.83 16.17 9.99
N MET A 171 16.70 17.10 10.39
CA MET A 171 16.32 18.24 11.22
C MET A 171 15.68 19.35 10.37
N GLY A 172 14.45 19.73 10.72
CA GLY A 172 13.73 20.81 10.06
C GLY A 172 14.29 22.21 10.39
N PRO A 173 13.87 23.25 9.63
CA PRO A 173 14.23 24.65 9.89
C PRO A 173 13.61 25.17 11.19
N ASP A 174 14.16 26.28 11.72
CA ASP A 174 13.75 26.87 13.01
C ASP A 174 12.46 27.70 12.95
N GLY A 175 12.05 28.16 11.76
CA GLY A 175 10.85 28.97 11.57
C GLY A 175 9.57 28.15 11.48
N GLU A 176 8.47 28.63 12.08
CA GLU A 176 7.16 27.94 12.15
C GLU A 176 6.65 27.47 10.78
N ASP A 177 6.62 28.36 9.79
CA ASP A 177 6.12 28.06 8.45
C ASP A 177 7.07 27.16 7.66
N GLY A 178 8.38 27.41 7.78
CA GLY A 178 9.40 26.58 7.18
C GLY A 178 9.31 25.14 7.69
N LEU A 179 9.13 24.97 9.01
CA LEU A 179 9.02 23.67 9.65
C LEU A 179 7.74 22.97 9.23
N THR A 180 6.60 23.67 9.23
CA THR A 180 5.31 23.14 8.78
C THR A 180 5.37 22.65 7.34
N SER A 181 5.95 23.45 6.43
CA SER A 181 6.13 23.08 5.03
C SER A 181 7.04 21.84 4.88
N PHE A 182 8.15 21.80 5.61
CA PHE A 182 9.06 20.65 5.63
C PHE A 182 8.36 19.37 6.11
N LEU A 183 7.66 19.42 7.25
CA LEU A 183 6.95 18.27 7.81
C LEU A 183 5.82 17.81 6.89
N CYS A 184 5.05 18.75 6.31
CA CYS A 184 4.00 18.42 5.35
C CYS A 184 4.56 17.73 4.10
N LYS A 185 5.73 18.16 3.60
CA LYS A 185 6.39 17.51 2.47
C LYS A 185 6.76 16.06 2.82
N LYS A 186 7.42 15.82 3.96
CA LYS A 186 7.81 14.47 4.39
C LYS A 186 6.61 13.55 4.62
N LEU A 187 5.55 14.05 5.25
CA LEU A 187 4.30 13.32 5.42
C LEU A 187 3.65 12.97 4.06
N ARG A 188 3.69 13.86 3.08
CA ARG A 188 3.21 13.57 1.71
C ARG A 188 4.06 12.52 1.00
N GLU A 189 5.38 12.49 1.21
CA GLU A 189 6.24 11.42 0.69
C GLU A 189 5.83 10.05 1.22
N TRP A 190 5.59 9.94 2.54
CA TRP A 190 5.01 8.73 3.15
C TRP A 190 3.64 8.40 2.57
N GLN A 191 2.76 9.39 2.45
CA GLN A 191 1.42 9.23 1.88
C GLN A 191 1.46 8.64 0.46
N ILE A 192 2.35 9.13 -0.41
CA ILE A 192 2.51 8.62 -1.79
C ILE A 192 2.99 7.16 -1.76
N ALA A 193 4.02 6.85 -0.97
CA ALA A 193 4.56 5.50 -0.86
C ALA A 193 3.49 4.52 -0.32
N MET A 194 2.81 4.89 0.76
CA MET A 194 1.74 4.09 1.37
C MET A 194 0.56 3.85 0.41
N ARG A 195 0.13 4.87 -0.35
CA ARG A 195 -0.91 4.69 -1.39
C ARG A 195 -0.46 3.73 -2.49
N GLY A 196 0.81 3.78 -2.87
CA GLY A 196 1.42 2.83 -3.82
C GLY A 196 1.36 1.39 -3.32
N TYR A 197 1.65 1.16 -2.04
CA TYR A 197 1.58 -0.17 -1.42
C TYR A 197 0.15 -0.66 -1.21
N LYS A 198 -0.77 0.25 -0.86
CA LYS A 198 -2.18 -0.07 -0.60
C LYS A 198 -2.87 -0.74 -1.79
N HIS A 199 -2.55 -0.31 -3.02
CA HIS A 199 -3.08 -0.94 -4.23
C HIS A 199 -2.75 -2.43 -4.35
N TYR A 200 -1.61 -2.86 -3.81
CA TYR A 200 -1.24 -4.28 -3.78
C TYR A 200 -1.90 -5.04 -2.63
N SER A 201 -2.14 -4.41 -1.48
CA SER A 201 -2.65 -5.08 -0.27
C SER A 201 -4.18 -5.21 -0.23
N GLU A 202 -4.93 -4.29 -0.86
CA GLU A 202 -6.41 -4.30 -0.89
C GLU A 202 -7.07 -5.62 -1.34
N PRO A 203 -6.51 -6.38 -2.30
CA PRO A 203 -7.06 -7.69 -2.68
C PRO A 203 -6.92 -8.78 -1.59
N GLY A 204 -6.48 -8.44 -0.36
CA GLY A 204 -6.19 -9.39 0.73
C GLY A 204 -4.94 -10.23 0.47
N ARG A 205 -4.13 -9.82 -0.52
CA ARG A 205 -2.99 -10.60 -1.02
C ARG A 205 -1.69 -10.25 -0.30
N TYR A 206 -1.53 -9.05 0.24
CA TYR A 206 -0.27 -8.65 0.88
C TYR A 206 -0.57 -8.10 2.27
N PRO A 207 0.34 -8.32 3.23
CA PRO A 207 0.17 -7.89 4.61
C PRO A 207 0.19 -6.35 4.75
N GLY A 208 -0.34 -5.84 5.86
CA GLY A 208 -0.29 -4.43 6.23
C GLY A 208 -1.40 -3.53 5.65
N ALA A 209 -2.50 -4.08 5.11
CA ALA A 209 -3.60 -3.29 4.56
C ALA A 209 -4.27 -2.36 5.61
N ASP A 210 -4.47 -2.88 6.82
CA ASP A 210 -5.09 -2.14 7.93
C ASP A 210 -4.14 -1.07 8.49
N ASP A 211 -2.87 -1.42 8.69
CA ASP A 211 -1.81 -0.50 9.13
C ASP A 211 -1.63 0.65 8.14
N LEU A 212 -1.64 0.36 6.82
CA LEU A 212 -1.59 1.38 5.77
C LEU A 212 -2.83 2.28 5.79
N SER A 213 -4.02 1.70 5.97
CA SER A 213 -5.27 2.48 5.96
C SER A 213 -5.37 3.40 7.17
N THR A 214 -4.97 2.93 8.35
CA THR A 214 -4.92 3.71 9.59
C THR A 214 -3.90 4.83 9.48
N SER A 215 -2.68 4.51 9.03
CA SER A 215 -1.60 5.48 8.86
C SER A 215 -1.94 6.56 7.82
N LEU A 216 -2.53 6.16 6.68
CA LEU A 216 -2.97 7.10 5.65
C LEU A 216 -4.07 8.04 6.18
N GLY A 217 -5.04 7.52 6.95
CA GLY A 217 -6.08 8.33 7.55
C GLY A 217 -5.53 9.41 8.48
N LEU A 218 -4.54 9.05 9.32
CA LEU A 218 -3.87 9.98 10.22
C LEU A 218 -3.09 11.06 9.46
N ILE A 219 -2.31 10.66 8.45
CA ILE A 219 -1.52 11.59 7.63
C ILE A 219 -2.44 12.54 6.84
N ASP A 220 -3.52 12.02 6.25
CA ASP A 220 -4.49 12.82 5.50
C ASP A 220 -5.10 13.92 6.39
N GLN A 221 -5.45 13.60 7.63
CA GLN A 221 -5.98 14.56 8.60
C GLN A 221 -4.97 15.64 9.01
N LEU A 222 -3.69 15.28 9.14
CA LEU A 222 -2.63 16.24 9.47
C LEU A 222 -2.37 17.22 8.32
N VAL A 223 -2.21 16.71 7.10
CA VAL A 223 -1.82 17.49 5.91
C VAL A 223 -2.93 18.44 5.44
N LEU A 224 -4.18 18.25 5.86
CA LEU A 224 -5.30 19.16 5.58
C LEU A 224 -5.25 20.49 6.33
N ASN A 225 -4.47 20.60 7.42
CA ASN A 225 -4.42 21.83 8.21
C ASN A 225 -3.56 22.90 7.51
N SER A 226 -4.17 24.03 7.15
CA SER A 226 -3.50 25.17 6.52
C SER A 226 -2.91 26.18 7.51
N ASP A 227 -3.20 26.03 8.80
CA ASP A 227 -2.72 26.89 9.89
C ASP A 227 -1.53 26.22 10.57
N SER A 228 -0.35 26.84 10.46
CA SER A 228 0.93 26.28 10.90
C SER A 228 0.97 26.00 12.41
N ARG A 229 0.45 26.89 13.26
CA ARG A 229 0.35 26.65 14.71
C ARG A 229 -0.49 25.42 15.01
N LYS A 230 -1.72 25.37 14.47
CA LYS A 230 -2.63 24.24 14.71
C LYS A 230 -2.06 22.94 14.16
N PHE A 231 -1.35 22.99 13.04
CA PHE A 231 -0.65 21.84 12.49
C PHE A 231 0.40 21.32 13.48
N LEU A 232 1.30 22.18 13.98
CA LEU A 232 2.37 21.78 14.89
C LEU A 232 1.83 21.26 16.24
N GLU A 233 0.78 21.90 16.78
CA GLU A 233 0.12 21.42 18.00
C GLU A 233 -0.49 20.03 17.82
N LYS A 234 -1.20 19.79 16.71
CA LYS A 234 -1.76 18.47 16.40
C LYS A 234 -0.66 17.44 16.11
N PHE A 235 0.39 17.82 15.40
CA PHE A 235 1.52 16.96 15.09
C PHE A 235 2.20 16.47 16.36
N ASN A 236 2.46 17.37 17.31
CA ASN A 236 2.99 17.00 18.64
C ASN A 236 1.99 16.16 19.44
N GLY A 237 0.69 16.48 19.36
CA GLY A 237 -0.35 15.71 20.05
C GLY A 237 -0.51 14.27 19.56
N LEU A 238 -0.07 13.97 18.34
CA LEU A 238 -0.11 12.64 17.72
C LEU A 238 1.25 11.94 17.71
N GLU A 239 2.15 12.31 18.61
CA GLU A 239 3.52 11.76 18.68
C GLU A 239 3.54 10.22 18.71
N SER A 240 2.76 9.61 19.59
CA SER A 240 2.76 8.15 19.78
C SER A 240 2.27 7.42 18.54
N GLU A 241 1.19 7.92 17.93
CA GLU A 241 0.61 7.37 16.71
C GLU A 241 1.54 7.55 15.51
N LEU A 242 2.21 8.70 15.40
CA LEU A 242 3.18 8.97 14.33
C LEU A 242 4.42 8.07 14.43
N LEU A 243 4.94 7.85 15.65
CA LEU A 243 6.05 6.93 15.89
C LEU A 243 5.66 5.50 15.52
N HIS A 244 4.46 5.06 15.92
CA HIS A 244 3.94 3.75 15.50
C HIS A 244 3.79 3.64 13.98
N THR A 245 3.23 4.67 13.33
CA THR A 245 3.14 4.75 11.86
C THR A 245 4.51 4.66 11.21
N SER A 246 5.54 5.32 11.76
CA SER A 246 6.92 5.24 11.27
C SER A 246 7.44 3.79 11.29
N GLU A 247 7.32 3.10 12.42
CA GLU A 247 7.76 1.72 12.56
C GLU A 247 7.05 0.77 11.59
N CYS A 248 5.72 0.90 11.48
CA CYS A 248 4.92 0.11 10.55
C CYS A 248 5.30 0.41 9.09
N PHE A 249 5.47 1.69 8.74
CA PHE A 249 5.92 2.09 7.42
C PHE A 249 7.27 1.49 7.06
N HIS A 250 8.24 1.52 7.96
CA HIS A 250 9.56 0.93 7.70
C HIS A 250 9.51 -0.57 7.42
N LYS A 251 8.69 -1.32 8.18
CA LYS A 251 8.49 -2.76 7.94
C LYS A 251 7.86 -3.02 6.57
N ILE A 252 6.84 -2.23 6.21
CA ILE A 252 6.11 -2.36 4.95
C ILE A 252 6.98 -1.95 3.75
N ASP A 253 7.67 -0.81 3.81
CA ASP A 253 8.57 -0.34 2.76
C ASP A 253 9.70 -1.36 2.52
N HIS A 254 10.32 -1.87 3.59
CA HIS A 254 11.31 -2.94 3.48
C HIS A 254 10.73 -4.21 2.83
N PHE A 255 9.53 -4.62 3.23
CA PHE A 255 8.86 -5.79 2.65
C PHE A 255 8.65 -5.62 1.15
N PHE A 256 8.03 -4.53 0.71
CA PHE A 256 7.75 -4.30 -0.71
C PHE A 256 9.01 -4.13 -1.56
N ARG A 257 10.08 -3.53 -1.00
CA ARG A 257 11.36 -3.32 -1.72
C ARG A 257 12.25 -4.57 -1.79
N LYS A 258 12.26 -5.39 -0.73
CA LYS A 258 13.26 -6.47 -0.58
C LYS A 258 12.63 -7.87 -0.51
N GLN A 259 11.51 -8.03 0.18
CA GLN A 259 10.95 -9.34 0.50
C GLN A 259 9.82 -9.78 -0.43
N LYS A 260 9.20 -8.85 -1.17
CA LYS A 260 8.12 -9.12 -2.11
C LYS A 260 8.38 -10.32 -3.04
N PRO A 261 9.57 -10.49 -3.67
CA PRO A 261 9.81 -11.63 -4.55
C PRO A 261 9.81 -13.00 -3.84
N ALA A 262 10.22 -13.04 -2.57
CA ALA A 262 10.18 -14.27 -1.76
C ALA A 262 8.74 -14.59 -1.31
N TRP A 263 7.97 -13.55 -0.96
CA TRP A 263 6.55 -13.69 -0.64
C TRP A 263 5.72 -14.18 -1.83
N ASP A 264 5.98 -13.64 -3.02
CA ASP A 264 5.28 -14.04 -4.24
C ASP A 264 5.57 -15.50 -4.58
N ARG A 265 6.85 -15.93 -4.46
CA ARG A 265 7.24 -17.34 -4.59
C ARG A 265 6.55 -18.23 -3.59
N LEU A 266 6.53 -17.85 -2.31
CA LEU A 266 5.85 -18.59 -1.24
C LEU A 266 4.39 -18.87 -1.60
N ARG A 267 3.67 -17.82 -2.01
CA ARG A 267 2.27 -17.91 -2.37
C ARG A 267 2.03 -18.74 -3.63
N SER A 268 2.81 -18.51 -4.69
CA SER A 268 2.66 -19.28 -5.94
C SER A 268 2.93 -20.76 -5.72
N SER A 269 3.97 -21.09 -4.95
CA SER A 269 4.29 -22.46 -4.60
C SER A 269 3.23 -23.09 -3.72
N PHE A 270 2.74 -22.36 -2.71
CA PHE A 270 1.65 -22.84 -1.86
C PHE A 270 0.40 -23.20 -2.68
N GLU A 271 -0.04 -22.33 -3.60
CA GLU A 271 -1.16 -22.64 -4.51
C GLU A 271 -0.88 -23.83 -5.42
N SER A 272 0.35 -23.97 -5.94
CA SER A 272 0.72 -25.14 -6.75
C SER A 272 0.66 -26.46 -5.96
N PHE A 273 1.03 -26.44 -4.69
CA PHE A 273 0.99 -27.62 -3.83
C PHE A 273 -0.44 -28.03 -3.46
N ARG A 274 -1.42 -27.13 -3.56
CA ARG A 274 -2.83 -27.44 -3.26
C ARG A 274 -3.39 -28.56 -4.13
N VAL A 275 -2.88 -28.71 -5.35
CA VAL A 275 -3.26 -29.79 -6.28
C VAL A 275 -3.04 -31.17 -5.66
N ASN A 276 -2.01 -31.31 -4.82
CA ASN A 276 -1.60 -32.56 -4.18
C ASN A 276 -1.74 -32.52 -2.65
N GLN A 277 -2.52 -31.58 -2.10
CA GLN A 277 -2.58 -31.30 -0.67
C GLN A 277 -2.89 -32.53 0.19
N LEU A 278 -3.88 -33.35 -0.22
CA LEU A 278 -4.31 -34.52 0.54
C LEU A 278 -3.18 -35.55 0.75
N GLU A 279 -2.33 -35.74 -0.25
CA GLU A 279 -1.20 -36.67 -0.16
C GLU A 279 -0.02 -36.04 0.57
N LEU A 280 0.24 -34.75 0.35
CA LEU A 280 1.27 -34.01 1.08
C LEU A 280 0.98 -33.89 2.58
N GLU A 281 -0.28 -33.84 2.98
CA GLU A 281 -0.66 -33.84 4.39
C GLU A 281 -0.49 -35.21 5.07
N ARG A 282 -0.34 -36.31 4.32
CA ARG A 282 -0.07 -37.64 4.92
C ARG A 282 1.39 -37.79 5.35
N GLU A 283 2.30 -37.12 4.65
CA GLU A 283 3.73 -37.09 4.94
C GLU A 283 4.05 -36.06 6.04
N VAL A 284 4.78 -36.48 7.09
CA VAL A 284 5.01 -35.64 8.28
C VAL A 284 5.78 -34.36 7.93
N GLY A 285 6.86 -34.48 7.14
CA GLY A 285 7.72 -33.34 6.79
C GLY A 285 7.03 -32.26 5.96
N SER A 286 6.19 -32.65 4.99
CA SER A 286 5.42 -31.68 4.20
C SER A 286 4.22 -31.12 4.97
N ARG A 287 3.58 -31.89 5.86
CA ARG A 287 2.48 -31.41 6.69
C ARG A 287 2.91 -30.23 7.57
N GLU A 288 4.04 -30.36 8.26
CA GLU A 288 4.56 -29.30 9.13
C GLU A 288 4.93 -28.05 8.33
N ALA A 289 5.58 -28.23 7.17
CA ALA A 289 5.94 -27.13 6.29
C ALA A 289 4.70 -26.43 5.72
N LEU A 290 3.69 -27.17 5.25
CA LEU A 290 2.42 -26.60 4.75
C LEU A 290 1.66 -25.84 5.83
N LYS A 291 1.63 -26.35 7.07
CA LYS A 291 1.03 -25.65 8.21
C LYS A 291 1.75 -24.32 8.45
N ARG A 292 3.09 -24.34 8.48
CA ARG A 292 3.89 -23.13 8.66
C ARG A 292 3.71 -22.12 7.52
N MET A 293 3.62 -22.57 6.27
CA MET A 293 3.32 -21.70 5.13
C MET A 293 1.93 -21.04 5.29
N THR A 294 0.93 -21.79 5.75
CA THR A 294 -0.42 -21.27 5.99
C THR A 294 -0.43 -20.21 7.10
N GLU A 295 0.28 -20.46 8.20
CA GLU A 295 0.45 -19.48 9.29
C GLU A 295 1.10 -18.19 8.78
N ILE A 296 2.19 -18.28 8.02
CA ILE A 296 2.90 -17.11 7.47
C ILE A 296 2.01 -16.32 6.50
N LEU A 297 1.25 -17.01 5.64
CA LEU A 297 0.37 -16.35 4.67
C LEU A 297 -0.87 -15.71 5.30
N GLY A 298 -1.29 -16.17 6.49
CA GLY A 298 -2.42 -15.63 7.23
C GLY A 298 -2.07 -14.58 8.29
N ASP A 299 -0.79 -14.42 8.63
CA ASP A 299 -0.33 -13.44 9.62
C ASP A 299 -0.43 -12.00 9.05
N PRO A 300 -1.02 -11.03 9.80
CA PRO A 300 -1.11 -9.64 9.36
C PRO A 300 0.25 -8.93 9.28
N GLN A 301 1.28 -9.41 10.00
CA GLN A 301 2.63 -8.85 10.07
C GLN A 301 3.74 -9.93 9.89
N PRO A 302 3.80 -10.61 8.74
CA PRO A 302 4.67 -11.77 8.52
C PRO A 302 6.14 -11.43 8.25
N TYR A 303 6.55 -10.16 8.37
CA TYR A 303 7.80 -9.59 7.85
C TYR A 303 9.08 -10.33 8.29
N SER A 304 9.11 -10.82 9.54
CA SER A 304 10.23 -11.59 10.08
C SER A 304 10.28 -13.04 9.58
N PHE A 305 9.15 -13.59 9.16
CA PHE A 305 8.99 -14.99 8.76
C PHE A 305 9.22 -15.21 7.26
N VAL A 306 9.18 -14.16 6.43
CA VAL A 306 9.42 -14.28 4.98
C VAL A 306 10.77 -14.92 4.64
N LYS A 307 11.76 -14.81 5.53
CA LYS A 307 13.07 -15.49 5.38
C LYS A 307 12.97 -17.02 5.38
N GLU A 308 11.93 -17.58 5.99
CA GLU A 308 11.70 -19.03 6.05
C GLU A 308 11.14 -19.59 4.72
N ALA A 309 10.62 -18.71 3.84
CA ALA A 309 9.88 -19.10 2.64
C ALA A 309 10.61 -20.13 1.77
N GLU A 310 11.86 -19.87 1.40
CA GLU A 310 12.62 -20.75 0.51
C GLU A 310 12.86 -22.15 1.09
N SER A 311 13.11 -22.23 2.41
CA SER A 311 13.28 -23.50 3.10
C SER A 311 11.99 -24.31 3.16
N LEU A 312 10.85 -23.66 3.41
CA LEU A 312 9.54 -24.30 3.43
C LEU A 312 9.11 -24.78 2.04
N ILE A 313 9.31 -23.95 1.02
CA ILE A 313 9.01 -24.31 -0.37
C ILE A 313 9.81 -25.54 -0.77
N SER A 314 11.11 -25.57 -0.44
CA SER A 314 12.01 -26.67 -0.80
C SER A 314 11.65 -27.96 -0.06
N ALA A 315 11.25 -27.88 1.21
CA ALA A 315 10.80 -29.04 1.99
C ALA A 315 9.54 -29.68 1.38
N VAL A 316 8.52 -28.88 1.05
CA VAL A 316 7.29 -29.39 0.43
C VAL A 316 7.55 -29.88 -0.99
N LYS A 317 8.32 -29.12 -1.78
CA LYS A 317 8.66 -29.47 -3.16
C LYS A 317 9.37 -30.83 -3.24
N SER A 318 10.35 -31.06 -2.38
CA SER A 318 11.08 -32.34 -2.38
C SER A 318 10.17 -33.54 -2.11
N VAL A 319 9.17 -33.40 -1.25
CA VAL A 319 8.19 -34.46 -0.99
C VAL A 319 7.24 -34.62 -2.16
N ASN A 320 6.74 -33.50 -2.71
CA ASN A 320 5.83 -33.50 -3.86
C ASN A 320 6.46 -34.15 -5.09
N ASP A 321 7.69 -33.75 -5.45
CA ASP A 321 8.40 -34.28 -6.61
C ASP A 321 8.68 -35.78 -6.43
N ARG A 322 9.07 -36.21 -5.21
CA ARG A 322 9.23 -37.64 -4.88
C ARG A 322 7.94 -38.43 -5.09
N LEU A 323 6.80 -37.94 -4.60
CA LEU A 323 5.51 -38.60 -4.75
C LEU A 323 5.07 -38.65 -6.22
N LEU A 324 5.27 -37.56 -6.96
CA LEU A 324 4.95 -37.50 -8.39
C LEU A 324 5.80 -38.50 -9.19
N ASP A 325 7.10 -38.55 -8.92
CA ASP A 325 8.01 -39.44 -9.64
C ASP A 325 7.72 -40.91 -9.34
N GLN A 326 7.47 -41.26 -8.08
CA GLN A 326 7.02 -42.61 -7.70
C GLN A 326 5.74 -42.98 -8.44
N ARG A 327 4.73 -42.10 -8.40
CA ARG A 327 3.45 -42.36 -9.06
C ARG A 327 3.61 -42.47 -10.58
N ARG A 328 4.39 -41.60 -11.21
CA ARG A 328 4.68 -41.65 -12.65
C ARG A 328 5.31 -42.98 -13.04
N VAL A 329 6.28 -43.48 -12.26
CA VAL A 329 6.91 -44.78 -12.49
C VAL A 329 5.88 -45.91 -12.38
N ASP A 330 5.07 -45.92 -11.32
CA ASP A 330 4.05 -46.95 -11.11
C ASP A 330 3.05 -46.99 -12.27
N VAL A 331 2.49 -45.84 -12.65
CA VAL A 331 1.50 -45.76 -13.72
C VAL A 331 2.12 -46.06 -15.08
N ALA A 332 3.33 -45.57 -15.36
CA ALA A 332 4.02 -45.89 -16.61
C ALA A 332 4.34 -47.39 -16.72
N SER A 333 4.71 -48.04 -15.63
CA SER A 333 4.96 -49.49 -15.59
C SER A 333 3.67 -50.30 -15.85
N LEU A 334 2.55 -49.87 -15.27
CA LEU A 334 1.23 -50.45 -15.53
C LEU A 334 0.85 -50.32 -17.02
N VAL A 335 0.91 -49.11 -17.56
CA VAL A 335 0.57 -48.85 -18.96
C VAL A 335 1.50 -49.61 -19.91
N GLY A 336 2.81 -49.63 -19.62
CA GLY A 336 3.80 -50.39 -20.38
C GLY A 336 3.48 -51.89 -20.41
N THR A 337 3.12 -52.46 -19.26
CA THR A 337 2.70 -53.87 -19.16
C THR A 337 1.43 -54.13 -19.99
N GLN A 338 0.46 -53.23 -19.96
CA GLN A 338 -0.77 -53.34 -20.76
C GLN A 338 -0.47 -53.26 -22.27
N ILE A 339 0.42 -52.35 -22.69
CA ILE A 339 0.88 -52.24 -24.07
C ILE A 339 1.56 -53.53 -24.52
N GLU A 340 2.53 -54.05 -23.75
CA GLU A 340 3.22 -55.31 -24.09
C GLU A 340 2.25 -56.49 -24.22
N ARG A 341 1.26 -56.59 -23.33
CA ARG A 341 0.22 -57.63 -23.39
C ARG A 341 -0.64 -57.47 -24.65
N LEU A 342 -1.06 -56.25 -24.96
CA LEU A 342 -1.87 -55.96 -26.15
C LEU A 342 -1.06 -56.23 -27.43
N GLU A 343 0.20 -55.84 -27.48
CA GLU A 343 1.10 -56.12 -28.61
C GLU A 343 1.29 -57.62 -28.84
N LYS A 344 1.48 -58.40 -27.77
CA LYS A 344 1.54 -59.87 -27.85
C LYS A 344 0.25 -60.45 -28.42
N ALA A 345 -0.91 -59.96 -27.96
CA ALA A 345 -2.21 -60.40 -28.47
C ALA A 345 -2.41 -60.04 -29.95
N LEU A 346 -2.06 -58.81 -30.35
CA LEU A 346 -2.16 -58.33 -31.73
C LEU A 346 -1.21 -59.09 -32.68
N ASN A 347 0.03 -59.34 -32.26
CA ASN A 347 1.00 -60.09 -33.06
C ASN A 347 0.58 -61.56 -33.23
N GLY A 348 0.11 -62.21 -32.16
CA GLY A 348 -0.40 -63.59 -32.23
C GLY A 348 -1.65 -63.73 -33.09
N ALA A 349 -2.44 -62.65 -33.20
CA ALA A 349 -3.64 -62.59 -34.01
C ALA A 349 -3.38 -62.29 -35.50
N SER A 350 -2.14 -61.95 -35.91
CA SER A 350 -1.77 -61.59 -37.30
C SER A 350 -2.75 -60.59 -37.93
N VAL A 351 -2.98 -59.47 -37.24
CA VAL A 351 -3.81 -58.34 -37.70
C VAL A 351 -2.99 -57.31 -38.49
N ASP A 352 -3.70 -56.49 -39.27
CA ASP A 352 -3.14 -55.47 -40.15
C ASP A 352 -2.40 -54.37 -39.36
N ALA A 353 -1.32 -53.81 -39.94
CA ALA A 353 -0.47 -52.84 -39.24
C ALA A 353 -1.21 -51.54 -38.85
N THR A 354 -2.19 -51.11 -39.66
CA THR A 354 -3.03 -49.93 -39.38
C THR A 354 -3.90 -50.16 -38.14
N PHE A 355 -4.61 -51.29 -38.09
CA PHE A 355 -5.45 -51.67 -36.94
C PHE A 355 -4.63 -51.82 -35.65
N LYS A 356 -3.42 -52.39 -35.75
CA LYS A 356 -2.48 -52.46 -34.62
C LYS A 356 -2.10 -51.07 -34.11
N ALA A 357 -1.78 -50.14 -35.01
CA ALA A 357 -1.43 -48.78 -34.63
C ALA A 357 -2.61 -48.05 -33.97
N ASP A 358 -3.82 -48.19 -34.52
CA ASP A 358 -5.03 -47.54 -34.00
C ASP A 358 -5.30 -47.95 -32.54
N LEU A 359 -5.24 -49.25 -32.23
CA LEU A 359 -5.48 -49.77 -30.87
C LEU A 359 -4.41 -49.35 -29.85
N LEU A 360 -3.17 -49.15 -30.28
CA LEU A 360 -2.07 -48.73 -29.41
C LEU A 360 -1.99 -47.21 -29.23
N THR A 361 -2.62 -46.43 -30.11
CA THR A 361 -2.47 -44.96 -30.14
C THR A 361 -2.89 -44.31 -28.83
N LEU A 362 -4.00 -44.76 -28.24
CA LEU A 362 -4.54 -44.14 -27.03
C LEU A 362 -3.70 -44.46 -25.78
N LEU A 363 -3.23 -45.71 -25.63
CA LEU A 363 -2.32 -46.11 -24.55
C LEU A 363 -0.96 -45.40 -24.67
N ASN A 364 -0.42 -45.25 -25.88
CA ASN A 364 0.81 -44.48 -26.11
C ASN A 364 0.63 -42.99 -25.79
N ARG A 365 -0.55 -42.42 -26.08
CA ARG A 365 -0.88 -41.04 -25.70
C ARG A 365 -0.95 -40.87 -24.17
N LEU A 366 -1.45 -41.87 -23.44
CA LEU A 366 -1.44 -41.87 -21.98
C LEU A 366 -0.01 -41.85 -21.42
N ILE A 367 0.93 -42.61 -22.00
CA ILE A 367 2.36 -42.55 -21.61
C ILE A 367 2.92 -41.13 -21.78
N ALA A 368 2.61 -40.45 -22.89
CA ALA A 368 3.07 -39.09 -23.10
C ALA A 368 2.48 -38.12 -22.06
N ARG A 369 1.19 -38.27 -21.71
CA ARG A 369 0.51 -37.44 -20.70
C ARG A 369 1.08 -37.64 -19.29
N ILE A 370 1.38 -38.88 -18.90
CA ILE A 370 1.93 -39.21 -17.57
C ILE A 370 3.22 -38.43 -17.28
N LYS A 371 4.06 -38.20 -18.30
CA LYS A 371 5.35 -37.49 -18.13
C LYS A 371 5.19 -36.03 -17.72
N SER A 372 4.10 -35.37 -18.12
CA SER A 372 3.87 -33.93 -17.87
C SER A 372 2.84 -33.66 -16.78
N GLU A 373 2.18 -34.68 -16.25
CA GLU A 373 1.12 -34.51 -15.25
C GLU A 373 1.70 -34.16 -13.88
N GLU A 374 1.15 -33.12 -13.26
CA GLU A 374 1.60 -32.60 -11.94
C GLU A 374 0.60 -32.92 -10.82
N SER A 375 -0.55 -33.51 -11.15
CA SER A 375 -1.55 -33.97 -10.18
C SER A 375 -1.45 -35.47 -9.91
N LEU A 376 -1.27 -35.84 -8.64
CA LEU A 376 -1.32 -37.23 -8.18
C LEU A 376 -2.69 -37.88 -8.43
N ALA A 377 -3.76 -37.09 -8.33
CA ALA A 377 -5.12 -37.55 -8.61
C ALA A 377 -5.30 -37.87 -10.10
N HIS A 378 -4.83 -37.01 -11.00
CA HIS A 378 -4.87 -37.29 -12.44
C HIS A 378 -3.97 -38.47 -12.83
N LEU A 379 -2.80 -38.64 -12.22
CA LEU A 379 -1.97 -39.83 -12.44
C LEU A 379 -2.71 -41.11 -12.00
N THR A 380 -3.40 -41.06 -10.86
CA THR A 380 -4.27 -42.15 -10.41
C THR A 380 -5.37 -42.45 -11.42
N GLN A 381 -6.03 -41.40 -11.94
CA GLN A 381 -7.04 -41.53 -12.98
C GLN A 381 -6.47 -42.14 -14.26
N CYS A 382 -5.26 -41.76 -14.69
CA CYS A 382 -4.60 -42.36 -15.85
C CYS A 382 -4.38 -43.87 -15.70
N SER A 383 -4.20 -44.37 -14.47
CA SER A 383 -4.12 -45.83 -14.23
C SER A 383 -5.44 -46.54 -14.55
N GLN A 384 -6.55 -45.93 -14.13
CA GLN A 384 -7.88 -46.45 -14.40
C GLN A 384 -8.23 -46.34 -15.89
N GLU A 385 -7.94 -45.18 -16.50
CA GLU A 385 -8.10 -44.96 -17.94
C GLU A 385 -7.32 -46.01 -18.73
N ALA A 386 -6.05 -46.25 -18.38
CA ALA A 386 -5.23 -47.27 -19.05
C ALA A 386 -5.82 -48.67 -18.98
N THR A 387 -6.37 -49.05 -17.82
CA THR A 387 -7.01 -50.36 -17.63
C THR A 387 -8.28 -50.48 -18.47
N ASN A 388 -9.11 -49.43 -18.48
CA ASN A 388 -10.33 -49.40 -19.28
C ASN A 388 -10.02 -49.44 -20.78
N GLU A 389 -9.03 -48.68 -21.24
CA GLU A 389 -8.66 -48.64 -22.66
C GLU A 389 -8.04 -49.94 -23.13
N TYR A 390 -7.27 -50.61 -22.27
CA TYR A 390 -6.82 -51.97 -22.55
C TYR A 390 -8.00 -52.93 -22.74
N ASP A 391 -9.00 -52.89 -21.86
CA ASP A 391 -10.20 -53.74 -21.97
C ASP A 391 -11.00 -53.47 -23.25
N VAL A 392 -11.14 -52.19 -23.63
CA VAL A 392 -11.79 -51.79 -24.87
C VAL A 392 -11.01 -52.31 -26.08
N ALA A 393 -9.68 -52.15 -26.08
CA ALA A 393 -8.83 -52.60 -27.18
C ALA A 393 -8.87 -54.13 -27.35
N ILE A 394 -8.88 -54.88 -26.25
CA ILE A 394 -9.07 -56.33 -26.28
C ILE A 394 -10.42 -56.71 -26.86
N LYS A 395 -11.52 -56.07 -26.43
CA LYS A 395 -12.86 -56.35 -26.98
C LYS A 395 -12.95 -56.02 -28.47
N GLN A 396 -12.32 -54.95 -28.91
CA GLN A 396 -12.24 -54.59 -30.34
C GLN A 396 -11.45 -55.61 -31.14
N LEU A 397 -10.34 -56.12 -30.58
CA LEU A 397 -9.58 -57.22 -31.18
C LEU A 397 -10.43 -58.50 -31.30
N GLU A 398 -11.14 -58.87 -30.24
CA GLU A 398 -12.02 -60.05 -30.25
C GLU A 398 -13.11 -59.94 -31.32
N LYS A 399 -13.78 -58.79 -31.41
CA LYS A 399 -14.80 -58.53 -32.43
C LYS A 399 -14.23 -58.61 -33.86
N HIS A 400 -13.07 -58.00 -34.11
CA HIS A 400 -12.43 -58.02 -35.44
C HIS A 400 -12.05 -59.43 -35.88
N LEU A 401 -11.61 -60.26 -34.94
CA LEU A 401 -11.28 -61.65 -35.24
C LEU A 401 -12.53 -62.50 -35.48
N GLU A 402 -13.63 -62.25 -34.76
CA GLU A 402 -14.93 -62.92 -34.97
C GLU A 402 -15.47 -62.61 -36.37
N GLU A 403 -15.42 -61.34 -36.79
CA GLU A 403 -15.83 -60.90 -38.14
C GLU A 403 -15.00 -61.55 -39.24
N LYS A 404 -13.72 -61.85 -38.99
CA LYS A 404 -12.83 -62.58 -39.91
C LYS A 404 -12.94 -64.11 -39.81
N GLY A 405 -13.87 -64.64 -39.03
CA GLY A 405 -14.12 -66.10 -38.89
C GLY A 405 -12.97 -66.87 -38.24
N ARG A 406 -12.10 -66.20 -37.48
CA ARG A 406 -10.98 -66.85 -36.77
C ARG A 406 -11.46 -67.38 -35.42
N PRO A 407 -10.98 -68.54 -34.95
CA PRO A 407 -11.34 -69.04 -33.62
C PRO A 407 -10.74 -68.15 -32.53
N ILE A 408 -11.58 -67.59 -31.65
CA ILE A 408 -11.16 -66.75 -30.51
C ILE A 408 -11.74 -67.29 -29.22
N LYS A 409 -10.91 -67.32 -28.18
CA LYS A 409 -11.36 -67.48 -26.79
C LYS A 409 -11.64 -66.11 -26.20
N LYS A 410 -12.90 -65.83 -25.88
CA LYS A 410 -13.29 -64.57 -25.23
C LYS A 410 -12.61 -64.42 -23.88
N GLN A 411 -12.23 -63.20 -23.50
CA GLN A 411 -11.58 -62.94 -22.23
C GLN A 411 -12.59 -62.80 -21.09
N ARG A 412 -12.39 -63.59 -20.03
CA ARG A 412 -13.10 -63.48 -18.74
C ARG A 412 -12.17 -62.87 -17.70
N VAL A 413 -12.50 -61.69 -17.19
CA VAL A 413 -11.77 -61.07 -16.08
C VAL A 413 -12.36 -61.58 -14.77
N VAL A 414 -11.52 -62.22 -13.95
CA VAL A 414 -11.89 -62.70 -12.61
C VAL A 414 -11.15 -61.84 -11.58
N VAL A 415 -11.91 -61.14 -10.74
CA VAL A 415 -11.39 -60.32 -9.64
C VAL A 415 -11.63 -61.08 -8.34
N PRO A 416 -10.61 -61.67 -7.70
CA PRO A 416 -10.81 -62.52 -6.52
C PRO A 416 -11.53 -61.80 -5.37
N ALA A 417 -11.32 -60.49 -5.22
CA ALA A 417 -12.02 -59.68 -4.22
C ALA A 417 -13.55 -59.60 -4.41
N ILE A 418 -14.05 -59.78 -5.64
CA ILE A 418 -15.51 -59.82 -5.92
C ILE A 418 -16.09 -61.21 -5.62
N VAL A 419 -15.26 -62.25 -5.74
CA VAL A 419 -15.64 -63.64 -5.46
C VAL A 419 -15.94 -63.81 -3.98
N TRP A 420 -15.13 -63.20 -3.10
CA TRP A 420 -15.36 -63.24 -1.65
C TRP A 420 -16.27 -62.11 -1.17
N LYS A 421 -17.52 -62.43 -0.83
CA LYS A 421 -18.51 -61.45 -0.34
C LYS A 421 -18.61 -61.33 1.18
N SER A 422 -17.93 -62.20 1.94
CA SER A 422 -18.10 -62.30 3.40
C SER A 422 -17.26 -61.29 4.20
N GLY A 423 -16.46 -60.44 3.54
CA GLY A 423 -15.59 -59.46 4.20
C GLY A 423 -14.23 -60.06 4.56
N TYR A 424 -13.96 -60.30 5.84
CA TYR A 424 -12.69 -60.85 6.31
C TYR A 424 -12.63 -62.39 6.15
N ILE A 425 -11.41 -62.92 6.04
CA ILE A 425 -11.10 -64.36 6.08
C ILE A 425 -10.36 -64.58 7.40
N GLU A 426 -11.03 -65.21 8.37
CA GLU A 426 -10.50 -65.34 9.74
C GLU A 426 -10.15 -66.80 10.10
N THR A 427 -10.70 -67.76 9.36
CA THR A 427 -10.52 -69.20 9.62
C THR A 427 -10.00 -69.94 8.38
N ASN A 428 -9.37 -71.11 8.59
CA ASN A 428 -9.01 -72.01 7.48
C ASN A 428 -10.23 -72.43 6.65
N ALA A 429 -11.41 -72.54 7.27
CA ALA A 429 -12.64 -72.84 6.55
C ALA A 429 -13.05 -71.71 5.60
N ASP A 430 -12.78 -70.44 5.96
CA ASP A 430 -13.01 -69.29 5.09
C ASP A 430 -12.05 -69.29 3.89
N ILE A 431 -10.78 -69.68 4.11
CA ILE A 431 -9.79 -69.85 3.03
C ILE A 431 -10.28 -70.90 2.03
N GLU A 432 -10.64 -72.10 2.50
CA GLU A 432 -11.12 -73.18 1.63
C GLU A 432 -12.39 -72.77 0.88
N LYS A 433 -13.32 -72.10 1.56
CA LYS A 433 -14.54 -71.60 0.92
C LYS A 433 -14.24 -70.55 -0.16
N PHE A 434 -13.29 -69.65 0.08
CA PHE A 434 -12.85 -68.68 -0.91
C PHE A 434 -12.21 -69.36 -2.13
N LEU A 435 -11.30 -70.30 -1.90
CA LEU A 435 -10.63 -71.05 -2.97
C LEU A 435 -11.63 -71.87 -3.79
N GLU A 436 -12.62 -72.49 -3.15
CA GLU A 436 -13.66 -73.26 -3.84
C GLU A 436 -14.54 -72.36 -4.72
N GLN A 437 -14.92 -71.18 -4.22
CA GLN A 437 -15.68 -70.20 -5.01
C GLN A 437 -14.86 -69.69 -6.20
N LEU A 438 -13.58 -69.38 -5.99
CA LEU A 438 -12.69 -68.92 -7.05
C LEU A 438 -12.47 -70.00 -8.10
N ARG A 439 -12.26 -71.25 -7.66
CA ARG A 439 -12.14 -72.41 -8.53
C ARG A 439 -13.38 -72.61 -9.40
N THR A 440 -14.57 -72.56 -8.78
CA THR A 440 -15.84 -72.74 -9.49
C THR A 440 -16.02 -71.70 -10.59
N GLU A 441 -15.72 -70.43 -10.31
CA GLU A 441 -15.78 -69.35 -11.31
C GLU A 441 -14.80 -69.62 -12.47
N MET A 442 -13.56 -70.01 -12.16
CA MET A 442 -12.54 -70.32 -13.18
C MET A 442 -12.92 -71.54 -14.04
N GLU A 443 -13.38 -72.63 -13.43
CA GLU A 443 -13.81 -73.82 -14.16
C GLU A 443 -15.00 -73.52 -15.08
N SER A 444 -15.94 -72.68 -14.65
CA SER A 444 -17.07 -72.25 -15.47
C SER A 444 -16.62 -71.50 -16.73
N ALA A 445 -15.65 -70.60 -16.60
CA ALA A 445 -15.13 -69.81 -17.72
C ALA A 445 -14.37 -70.70 -18.72
N ILE A 446 -13.59 -71.67 -18.24
CA ILE A 446 -12.89 -72.64 -19.10
C ILE A 446 -13.89 -73.49 -19.89
N LEU A 447 -14.98 -73.95 -19.25
CA LEU A 447 -16.04 -74.73 -19.91
C LEU A 447 -16.75 -73.94 -21.01
N MET A 448 -16.89 -72.62 -20.85
CA MET A 448 -17.43 -71.73 -21.89
C MET A 448 -16.44 -71.44 -23.02
N GLY A 449 -15.23 -72.00 -22.97
CA GLY A 449 -14.17 -71.78 -23.97
C GLY A 449 -13.48 -70.42 -23.83
N GLU A 450 -13.64 -69.75 -22.69
CA GLU A 450 -13.06 -68.44 -22.40
C GLU A 450 -11.61 -68.56 -21.91
N ARG A 451 -10.84 -67.48 -22.05
CA ARG A 451 -9.50 -67.34 -21.45
C ARG A 451 -9.60 -66.43 -20.23
N ILE A 452 -9.01 -66.86 -19.11
CA ILE A 452 -9.15 -66.15 -17.83
C ILE A 452 -7.99 -65.18 -17.64
N GLU A 453 -8.30 -63.94 -17.27
CA GLU A 453 -7.35 -62.99 -16.69
C GLU A 453 -7.73 -62.76 -15.23
N ILE A 454 -6.77 -62.95 -14.31
CA ILE A 454 -6.95 -62.65 -12.90
C ILE A 454 -6.40 -61.23 -12.63
N ARG A 455 -7.20 -60.38 -11.98
CA ARG A 455 -6.83 -58.99 -11.65
C ARG A 455 -6.94 -58.69 -10.16
#